data_AF-A0A843BY11-F1
#
_entry.id   AF-A0A843BY11-F1
#
_cell.length_a   1.000
_cell.length_b   1.000
_cell.length_c   1.000
_cell.angle_alpha   90.00
_cell.angle_beta   90.00
_cell.angle_gamma   90.00
#
_symmetry.space_group_name_H-M   'P 1'
#
loop_
_entity.id
_entity.type
_entity.pdbx_description
1 polymer ?
#
loop_
_entity_poly.entity_id
_entity_poly.type
_entity_poly.pdbx_seq_one_letter_code
_entity_poly.pdbx_strand_id
1 'polypeptide(L)'
;MTLLSDTRHIFVRYLKKLIRNPILLTFSLIQPILFLVLFTQLFERFVSVPGFPAESYLLFAAPGILLQNAFGSALQSGNSIVADLDTGFLQKMLVTPVSRYAILLGRLLSDAFRVVVQSIIILVLAFVMGASPVTGIVGVLLMLFTIAFFGLAWSGISLAIGLKTKSSETVFAIGSFLTFPLIFMSTSLTPL
;
A
#
# COMPACT_ATOMS: atom_id res chain seq x y z
N MET A 1 -3.33 -23.65 -21.36
CA MET A 1 -3.48 -22.91 -20.08
C MET A 1 -3.78 -21.47 -20.43
N THR A 2 -4.97 -20.96 -20.11
CA THR A 2 -5.35 -19.58 -20.46
C THR A 2 -4.69 -18.62 -19.48
N LEU A 3 -4.10 -17.54 -19.99
CA LEU A 3 -3.40 -16.48 -19.24
C LEU A 3 -4.17 -16.04 -17.96
N LEU A 4 -5.49 -15.89 -18.07
CA LEU A 4 -6.39 -15.57 -16.95
C LEU A 4 -6.39 -16.60 -15.81
N SER A 5 -6.36 -17.90 -16.15
CA SER A 5 -6.36 -18.98 -15.15
C SER A 5 -5.05 -18.97 -14.37
N ASP A 6 -3.93 -18.80 -15.07
CA ASP A 6 -2.60 -18.77 -14.47
C ASP A 6 -2.45 -17.55 -13.54
N THR A 7 -2.88 -16.37 -14.00
CA THR A 7 -2.92 -15.15 -13.19
C THR A 7 -3.74 -15.35 -11.92
N ARG A 8 -4.93 -15.96 -12.03
CA ARG A 8 -5.81 -16.24 -10.88
C ARG A 8 -5.15 -17.19 -9.87
N HIS A 9 -4.51 -18.27 -10.31
CA HIS A 9 -3.84 -19.21 -9.41
C HIS A 9 -2.69 -18.55 -8.65
N ILE A 10 -1.91 -17.73 -9.34
CA ILE A 10 -0.80 -16.97 -8.74
C ILE A 10 -1.33 -15.95 -7.74
N PHE A 11 -2.38 -15.22 -8.11
CA PHE A 11 -3.06 -14.27 -7.22
C PHE A 11 -3.53 -14.93 -5.92
N VAL A 12 -4.32 -16.02 -6.02
CA VAL A 12 -4.83 -16.74 -4.85
C VAL A 12 -3.69 -17.25 -3.96
N ARG A 13 -2.59 -17.68 -4.56
CA ARG A 13 -1.42 -18.16 -3.81
C ARG A 13 -0.76 -17.04 -3.02
N TYR A 14 -0.51 -15.88 -3.63
CA TYR A 14 0.04 -14.73 -2.91
C TYR A 14 -0.90 -14.26 -1.80
N LEU A 15 -2.21 -14.30 -2.04
CA LEU A 15 -3.22 -14.00 -1.02
C LEU A 15 -3.16 -14.98 0.17
N LYS A 16 -3.05 -16.29 -0.11
CA LYS A 16 -2.86 -17.30 0.95
C LYS A 16 -1.55 -17.12 1.71
N LYS A 17 -0.46 -16.76 1.02
CA LYS A 17 0.85 -16.46 1.65
C LYS A 17 0.70 -15.29 2.62
N LEU A 18 -0.06 -14.27 2.22
CA LEU A 18 -0.33 -13.09 3.04
C LEU A 18 -1.12 -13.46 4.30
N ILE A 19 -2.25 -14.16 4.15
CA ILE A 19 -3.12 -14.58 5.28
C ILE A 19 -2.39 -15.51 6.25
N ARG A 20 -1.49 -16.36 5.74
CA ARG A 20 -0.66 -17.26 6.56
C ARG A 20 0.47 -16.55 7.31
N ASN A 21 0.75 -15.29 7.00
CA ASN A 21 1.75 -14.50 7.71
C ASN A 21 1.07 -13.35 8.50
N PRO A 22 0.40 -13.68 9.63
CA PRO A 22 -0.36 -12.71 10.40
C PRO A 22 0.54 -11.59 10.96
N ILE A 23 1.80 -11.89 11.27
CA ILE A 23 2.74 -10.90 11.81
C ILE A 23 2.97 -9.77 10.80
N LEU A 24 3.30 -10.10 9.54
CA LEU A 24 3.52 -9.09 8.50
C LEU A 24 2.24 -8.28 8.19
N LEU A 25 1.08 -8.94 8.21
CA LEU A 25 -0.21 -8.28 8.02
C LEU A 25 -0.50 -7.29 9.14
N THR A 26 -0.44 -7.73 10.39
CA THR A 26 -0.76 -6.93 11.56
C THR A 26 0.21 -5.75 11.70
N PHE A 27 1.53 -5.96 11.60
CA PHE A 27 2.50 -4.87 11.69
C PHE A 27 2.35 -3.83 10.58
N SER A 28 2.00 -4.26 9.36
CA SER A 28 1.75 -3.32 8.25
C SER A 28 0.49 -2.46 8.43
N LEU A 29 -0.43 -2.87 9.31
CA LEU A 29 -1.62 -2.11 9.69
C LEU A 29 -1.41 -1.28 10.95
N ILE A 30 -0.63 -1.80 11.91
CA ILE A 30 -0.34 -1.10 13.17
C ILE A 30 0.28 0.27 12.90
N GLN A 31 1.26 0.37 12.01
CA GLN A 31 1.91 1.65 11.71
C GLN A 31 0.92 2.74 11.22
N PRO A 32 0.15 2.54 10.14
CA PRO A 32 -0.81 3.54 9.69
C PRO A 32 -1.95 3.79 10.68
N ILE A 33 -2.39 2.79 11.45
CA ILE A 33 -3.41 2.96 12.50
C ILE A 33 -2.88 3.81 13.66
N LEU A 34 -1.65 3.54 14.12
CA LEU A 34 -1.00 4.36 15.15
C LEU A 34 -0.88 5.81 14.70
N PHE A 35 -0.45 6.02 13.46
CA PHE A 35 -0.41 7.36 12.87
C PHE A 35 -1.79 8.01 12.85
N LEU A 36 -2.83 7.29 12.43
CA LEU A 36 -4.21 7.81 12.42
C LEU A 36 -4.66 8.22 13.82
N VAL A 37 -4.46 7.38 14.83
CA VAL A 37 -4.88 7.65 16.22
C VAL A 37 -4.07 8.81 16.80
N LEU A 38 -2.74 8.77 16.68
CA LEU A 38 -1.86 9.81 17.21
C LEU A 38 -2.14 11.16 16.55
N PHE A 39 -2.22 11.21 15.22
CA PHE A 39 -2.46 12.45 14.51
C PHE A 39 -3.84 13.03 14.82
N THR A 40 -4.87 12.18 14.94
CA THR A 40 -6.19 12.64 15.36
C THR A 40 -6.14 13.23 16.77
N GLN A 41 -5.69 12.47 17.77
CA GLN A 41 -5.72 12.89 19.17
C GLN A 41 -4.81 14.11 19.45
N LEU A 42 -3.66 14.18 18.78
CA LEU A 42 -2.66 15.23 19.02
C LEU A 42 -3.04 16.56 18.33
N PHE A 43 -3.73 16.49 17.19
CA PHE A 43 -4.05 17.66 16.36
C PHE A 43 -5.53 18.02 16.28
N GLU A 44 -6.43 17.26 16.89
CA GLU A 44 -7.84 17.67 17.06
C GLU A 44 -7.95 19.03 17.79
N ARG A 45 -7.02 19.31 18.72
CA ARG A 45 -6.90 20.63 19.38
C ARG A 45 -6.42 21.77 18.46
N PHE A 46 -5.82 21.46 17.31
CA PHE A 46 -5.41 22.47 16.32
C PHE A 46 -6.54 22.87 15.38
N VAL A 47 -7.61 22.05 15.24
CA VAL A 47 -8.79 22.38 14.41
C VAL A 47 -9.58 23.56 14.98
N SER A 48 -9.50 23.81 16.29
CA SER A 48 -10.10 24.99 16.93
C SER A 48 -9.37 26.31 16.66
N VAL A 49 -8.27 26.30 15.89
CA VAL A 49 -7.54 27.53 15.52
C VAL A 49 -8.18 28.15 14.27
N PRO A 50 -8.50 29.46 14.26
CA PRO A 50 -9.11 30.14 13.11
C PRO A 50 -8.22 30.04 11.86
N GLY A 51 -8.78 29.62 10.73
CA GLY A 51 -8.08 29.52 9.44
C GLY A 51 -7.71 28.10 8.99
N PHE A 52 -8.16 27.05 9.69
CA PHE A 52 -7.91 25.67 9.29
C PHE A 52 -8.78 25.25 8.08
N PRO A 53 -8.21 24.61 7.03
CA PRO A 53 -8.91 24.37 5.75
C PRO A 53 -9.92 23.21 5.77
N ALA A 54 -10.10 22.50 6.89
CA ALA A 54 -10.97 21.32 6.97
C ALA A 54 -11.83 21.30 8.24
N GLU A 55 -13.07 20.81 8.12
CA GLU A 55 -14.03 20.66 9.24
C GLU A 55 -13.55 19.66 10.32
N SER A 56 -12.62 18.76 9.97
CA SER A 56 -12.00 17.81 10.90
C SER A 56 -10.57 17.46 10.45
N TYR A 57 -9.64 17.38 11.40
CA TYR A 57 -8.25 16.96 11.14
C TYR A 57 -8.17 15.55 10.56
N LEU A 58 -9.12 14.67 10.90
CA LEU A 58 -9.23 13.32 10.36
C LEU A 58 -9.34 13.32 8.83
N LEU A 59 -10.13 14.23 8.26
CA LEU A 59 -10.32 14.35 6.82
C LEU A 59 -9.08 14.91 6.11
N PHE A 60 -8.32 15.75 6.80
CA PHE A 60 -7.05 16.28 6.32
C PHE A 60 -5.92 15.23 6.35
N ALA A 61 -5.85 14.43 7.42
CA ALA A 61 -4.80 13.43 7.60
C ALA A 61 -5.03 12.13 6.81
N ALA A 62 -6.28 11.76 6.53
CA ALA A 62 -6.62 10.49 5.88
C ALA A 62 -5.91 10.27 4.52
N PRO A 63 -5.88 11.23 3.57
CA PRO A 63 -5.16 11.05 2.31
C PRO A 63 -3.66 10.78 2.49
N GLY A 64 -3.00 11.47 3.43
CA GLY A 64 -1.58 11.30 3.70
C GLY A 64 -1.25 9.94 4.31
N ILE A 65 -2.08 9.45 5.22
CA ILE A 65 -1.92 8.13 5.84
C ILE A 65 -2.14 7.01 4.81
N LEU A 66 -3.11 7.19 3.92
CA LEU A 66 -3.39 6.23 2.85
C LEU A 66 -2.25 6.20 1.81
N LEU A 67 -1.65 7.34 1.47
CA LEU A 67 -0.44 7.38 0.64
C LEU A 67 0.73 6.65 1.31
N GLN A 68 0.98 6.91 2.59
CA GLN A 68 2.02 6.20 3.36
C GLN A 68 1.78 4.68 3.38
N ASN A 69 0.53 4.25 3.51
CA ASN A 69 0.17 2.84 3.42
C ASN A 69 0.54 2.24 2.05
N ALA A 70 0.21 2.93 0.96
CA ALA A 70 0.56 2.49 -0.39
C ALA A 70 2.09 2.38 -0.60
N PHE A 71 2.85 3.36 -0.10
CA PHE A 71 4.32 3.31 -0.11
C PHE A 71 4.86 2.08 0.64
N GLY A 72 4.38 1.85 1.86
CA GLY A 72 4.79 0.70 2.68
C GLY A 72 4.44 -0.66 2.05
N SER A 73 3.30 -0.75 1.36
CA SER A 73 2.93 -1.98 0.65
C SER A 73 3.84 -2.26 -0.55
N ALA A 74 4.22 -1.23 -1.32
CA ALA A 74 5.13 -1.43 -2.44
C ALA A 74 6.52 -1.89 -2.01
N LEU A 75 7.07 -1.32 -0.93
CA LEU A 75 8.35 -1.78 -0.36
C LEU A 75 8.30 -3.27 -0.02
N GLN A 76 7.17 -3.72 0.52
CA GLN A 76 6.95 -5.16 0.77
C GLN A 76 6.83 -5.97 -0.51
N SER A 77 6.27 -5.43 -1.59
CA SER A 77 6.25 -6.11 -2.89
C SER A 77 7.67 -6.36 -3.41
N GLY A 78 8.55 -5.35 -3.34
CA GLY A 78 9.97 -5.49 -3.68
C GLY A 78 10.71 -6.49 -2.79
N ASN A 79 10.54 -6.41 -1.47
CA ASN A 79 11.18 -7.35 -0.55
C ASN A 79 10.69 -8.79 -0.75
N SER A 80 9.40 -8.96 -1.03
CA SER A 80 8.86 -10.29 -1.27
C SER A 80 9.36 -10.91 -2.57
N ILE A 81 9.84 -10.13 -3.57
CA ILE A 81 10.35 -10.70 -4.84
C ILE A 81 11.77 -11.17 -4.64
N VAL A 82 12.55 -10.43 -3.85
CA VAL A 82 13.86 -10.87 -3.39
C VAL A 82 13.73 -12.16 -2.58
N ALA A 83 12.78 -12.23 -1.64
CA ALA A 83 12.54 -13.47 -0.89
C ALA A 83 12.12 -14.67 -1.79
N ASP A 84 11.35 -14.42 -2.85
CA ASP A 84 10.99 -15.45 -3.83
C ASP A 84 12.18 -15.87 -4.72
N LEU A 85 13.19 -14.98 -4.91
CA LEU A 85 14.46 -15.29 -5.55
C LEU A 85 15.36 -16.13 -4.64
N ASP A 86 15.48 -15.76 -3.37
CA ASP A 86 16.32 -16.45 -2.37
C ASP A 86 15.84 -17.89 -2.14
N THR A 87 14.53 -18.08 -2.12
CA THR A 87 13.92 -19.43 -1.98
C THR A 87 13.97 -20.26 -3.27
N GLY A 88 14.49 -19.70 -4.37
CA GLY A 88 14.48 -20.31 -5.71
C GLY A 88 13.07 -20.50 -6.27
N PHE A 89 12.05 -19.93 -5.64
CA PHE A 89 10.66 -20.11 -6.02
C PHE A 89 10.37 -19.52 -7.39
N LEU A 90 10.89 -18.30 -7.66
CA LEU A 90 10.72 -17.65 -8.95
C LEU A 90 11.31 -18.48 -10.09
N GLN A 91 12.49 -19.08 -9.85
CA GLN A 91 13.18 -19.91 -10.84
C GLN A 91 12.35 -21.17 -11.19
N LYS A 92 11.76 -21.83 -10.17
CA LYS A 92 10.87 -22.99 -10.38
C LYS A 92 9.64 -22.63 -11.24
N MET A 93 9.02 -21.48 -11.00
CA MET A 93 7.88 -21.05 -11.82
C MET A 93 8.26 -20.72 -13.26
N LEU A 94 9.45 -20.15 -13.49
CA LEU A 94 9.92 -19.82 -14.84
C LEU A 94 10.22 -21.05 -15.71
N VAL A 95 10.43 -22.22 -15.10
CA VAL A 95 10.63 -23.50 -15.79
C VAL A 95 9.30 -24.24 -16.04
N THR A 96 8.24 -23.83 -15.35
CA THR A 96 6.88 -24.36 -15.55
C THR A 96 6.28 -23.70 -16.82
N PRO A 97 5.33 -24.33 -17.55
CA PRO A 97 4.66 -23.71 -18.72
C PRO A 97 3.70 -22.55 -18.36
N VAL A 98 4.10 -21.68 -17.43
CA VAL A 98 3.36 -20.51 -16.96
C VAL A 98 3.90 -19.27 -17.67
N SER A 99 3.01 -18.45 -18.22
CA SER A 99 3.39 -17.18 -18.85
C SER A 99 4.05 -16.22 -17.84
N ARG A 100 5.19 -15.62 -18.21
CA ARG A 100 5.87 -14.59 -17.39
C ARG A 100 4.96 -13.41 -17.05
N TYR A 101 4.06 -13.05 -17.97
CA TYR A 101 3.07 -12.00 -17.77
C TYR A 101 2.03 -12.39 -16.71
N ALA A 102 1.65 -13.67 -16.63
CA ALA A 102 0.73 -14.14 -15.61
C ALA A 102 1.32 -14.03 -14.19
N ILE A 103 2.63 -14.27 -14.07
CA ILE A 103 3.39 -14.13 -12.81
C ILE A 103 3.37 -12.68 -12.32
N LEU A 104 3.72 -11.74 -13.20
CA LEU A 104 3.75 -10.32 -12.88
C LEU A 104 2.34 -9.79 -12.55
N LEU A 105 1.35 -10.10 -13.39
CA LEU A 105 -0.03 -9.63 -13.19
C LEU A 105 -0.65 -10.21 -11.92
N GLY A 106 -0.50 -11.52 -11.68
CA GLY A 106 -1.09 -12.17 -10.49
C GLY A 106 -0.51 -11.59 -9.20
N ARG A 107 0.77 -11.22 -9.24
CA ARG A 107 1.44 -10.57 -8.12
C ARG A 107 1.00 -9.12 -7.92
N LEU A 108 1.05 -8.30 -8.97
CA LEU A 108 0.62 -6.90 -8.90
C LEU A 108 -0.83 -6.78 -8.43
N LEU A 109 -1.71 -7.66 -8.91
CA LEU A 109 -3.10 -7.72 -8.44
C LEU A 109 -3.20 -8.08 -6.96
N SER A 110 -2.32 -8.96 -6.46
CA SER A 110 -2.28 -9.33 -5.03
C SER A 110 -1.86 -8.15 -4.16
N ASP A 111 -0.87 -7.38 -4.62
CA ASP A 111 -0.41 -6.17 -3.94
C ASP A 111 -1.48 -5.08 -3.95
N ALA A 112 -2.15 -4.87 -5.09
CA ALA A 112 -3.27 -3.94 -5.21
C ALA A 112 -4.41 -4.30 -4.26
N PHE A 113 -4.81 -5.58 -4.26
CA PHE A 113 -5.85 -6.08 -3.36
C PHE A 113 -5.47 -5.86 -1.90
N ARG A 114 -4.21 -6.13 -1.53
CA ARG A 114 -3.71 -5.87 -0.18
C ARG A 114 -3.84 -4.39 0.19
N VAL A 115 -3.35 -3.48 -0.65
CA VAL A 115 -3.44 -2.03 -0.41
C VAL A 115 -4.89 -1.59 -0.23
N VAL A 116 -5.81 -2.07 -1.08
CA VAL A 116 -7.24 -1.77 -1.00
C VAL A 116 -7.83 -2.24 0.32
N VAL A 117 -7.57 -3.50 0.72
CA VAL A 117 -8.07 -4.04 2.00
C VAL A 117 -7.54 -3.24 3.19
N GLN A 118 -6.25 -2.90 3.19
CA GLN A 118 -5.66 -2.09 4.26
C GLN A 118 -6.27 -0.69 4.30
N SER A 119 -6.48 -0.07 3.15
CA SER A 119 -7.13 1.24 3.02
C SER A 119 -8.57 1.23 3.53
N ILE A 120 -9.34 0.18 3.22
CA ILE A 120 -10.71 0.01 3.74
C ILE A 120 -10.70 -0.07 5.26
N ILE A 121 -9.80 -0.85 5.86
CA ILE A 121 -9.69 -0.95 7.33
C ILE A 121 -9.39 0.42 7.95
N ILE A 122 -8.45 1.16 7.37
CA ILE A 122 -8.09 2.52 7.81
C ILE A 122 -9.29 3.46 7.72
N LEU A 123 -10.04 3.41 6.62
CA LEU A 123 -11.24 4.25 6.42
C LEU A 123 -12.37 3.91 7.39
N VAL A 124 -12.61 2.62 7.66
CA VAL A 124 -13.61 2.19 8.64
C VAL A 124 -13.25 2.70 10.03
N LEU A 125 -11.98 2.61 10.42
CA LEU A 125 -11.51 3.16 11.69
C LEU A 125 -11.67 4.67 11.74
N ALA A 126 -11.32 5.39 10.67
CA ALA A 126 -11.53 6.83 10.58
C ALA A 126 -13.02 7.19 10.78
N PHE A 127 -13.92 6.45 10.14
CA PHE A 127 -15.37 6.65 10.26
C PHE A 127 -15.88 6.41 11.68
N VAL A 128 -15.43 5.33 12.33
CA VAL A 128 -15.76 5.03 13.74
C VAL A 128 -15.25 6.12 14.68
N MET A 129 -14.12 6.75 14.35
CA MET A 129 -13.56 7.89 15.09
C MET A 129 -14.26 9.23 14.79
N GLY A 130 -15.33 9.24 13.99
CA GLY A 130 -16.13 10.43 13.71
C GLY A 130 -15.79 11.17 12.42
N ALA A 131 -14.91 10.62 11.56
CA ALA A 131 -14.66 11.19 10.25
C ALA A 131 -15.88 10.99 9.35
N SER A 132 -16.63 12.06 9.11
CA SER A 132 -17.73 12.05 8.15
C SER A 132 -17.18 12.46 6.77
N PRO A 133 -17.12 11.57 5.77
CA PRO A 133 -16.62 11.94 4.45
C PRO A 133 -17.56 12.96 3.80
N VAL A 134 -17.11 14.21 3.71
CA VAL A 134 -17.83 15.34 3.07
C VAL A 134 -18.18 15.03 1.60
N THR A 135 -17.39 14.16 0.95
CA THR A 135 -17.52 13.76 -0.46
C THR A 135 -18.46 12.57 -0.70
N GLY A 136 -19.06 11.99 0.35
CA GLY A 136 -19.97 10.85 0.26
C GLY A 136 -19.33 9.55 -0.26
N ILE A 137 -20.16 8.56 -0.59
CA ILE A 137 -19.72 7.21 -1.05
C ILE A 137 -18.88 7.29 -2.32
N VAL A 138 -19.20 8.23 -3.22
CA VAL A 138 -18.48 8.42 -4.49
C VAL A 138 -17.04 8.87 -4.25
N GLY A 139 -16.83 9.79 -3.29
CA GLY A 139 -15.48 10.22 -2.90
C GLY A 139 -14.64 9.09 -2.33
N VAL A 140 -15.24 8.24 -1.49
CA VAL A 140 -14.57 7.06 -0.93
C VAL A 140 -14.15 6.08 -2.03
N LEU A 141 -15.01 5.83 -3.02
CA LEU A 141 -14.70 4.93 -4.14
C LEU A 141 -13.57 5.49 -5.02
N LEU A 142 -13.61 6.79 -5.36
CA LEU A 142 -12.55 7.43 -6.13
C LEU A 142 -11.21 7.42 -5.37
N MET A 143 -11.25 7.62 -4.05
CA MET A 143 -10.06 7.54 -3.21
C MET A 143 -9.45 6.14 -3.24
N LEU A 144 -10.26 5.10 -3.00
CA LEU A 144 -9.83 3.71 -3.08
C LEU A 144 -9.26 3.34 -4.45
N PHE A 145 -9.91 3.79 -5.53
CA PHE A 145 -9.42 3.57 -6.88
C PHE A 145 -8.05 4.21 -7.11
N THR A 146 -7.89 5.47 -6.68
CA THR A 146 -6.63 6.22 -6.82
C THR A 146 -5.51 5.55 -6.04
N ILE A 147 -5.78 5.12 -4.80
CA ILE A 147 -4.81 4.43 -3.95
C ILE A 147 -4.43 3.06 -4.53
N ALA A 148 -5.40 2.31 -5.09
CA ALA A 148 -5.14 1.04 -5.74
C ALA A 148 -4.21 1.24 -6.96
N PHE A 149 -4.48 2.25 -7.78
CA PHE A 149 -3.66 2.57 -8.95
C PHE A 149 -2.26 3.02 -8.56
N PHE A 150 -2.16 3.88 -7.54
CA PHE A 150 -0.88 4.32 -6.99
C PHE A 150 -0.07 3.16 -6.40
N GLY A 151 -0.72 2.28 -5.63
CA GLY A 151 -0.13 1.07 -5.08
C GLY A 151 0.37 0.12 -6.16
N LEU A 152 -0.38 -0.05 -7.26
CA LEU A 152 0.05 -0.83 -8.43
C LEU A 152 1.30 -0.26 -9.08
N ALA A 153 1.28 1.04 -9.39
CA ALA A 153 2.41 1.71 -10.04
C ALA A 153 3.69 1.61 -9.18
N TRP A 154 3.56 1.93 -7.90
CA TRP A 154 4.68 1.91 -6.97
C TRP A 154 5.19 0.49 -6.69
N SER A 155 4.29 -0.49 -6.57
CA SER A 155 4.67 -1.91 -6.44
C SER A 155 5.41 -2.40 -7.69
N GLY A 156 5.00 -1.98 -8.89
CA GLY A 156 5.72 -2.29 -10.13
C GLY A 156 7.16 -1.77 -10.14
N ILE A 157 7.38 -0.52 -9.70
CA ILE A 157 8.71 0.08 -9.57
C ILE A 157 9.54 -0.72 -8.54
N SER A 158 8.96 -1.01 -7.37
CA SER A 158 9.64 -1.76 -6.32
C SER A 158 10.01 -3.18 -6.78
N LEU A 159 9.13 -3.83 -7.54
CA LEU A 159 9.38 -5.14 -8.12
C LEU A 159 10.55 -5.10 -9.12
N ALA A 160 10.58 -4.07 -9.98
CA ALA A 160 11.66 -3.89 -10.94
C ALA A 160 13.01 -3.66 -10.24
N ILE A 161 13.04 -2.86 -9.17
CA ILE A 161 14.21 -2.67 -8.34
C ILE A 161 14.64 -4.00 -7.71
N GLY A 162 13.73 -4.73 -7.07
CA GLY A 162 14.03 -6.01 -6.41
C GLY A 162 14.56 -7.09 -7.37
N LEU A 163 14.03 -7.16 -8.59
CA LEU A 163 14.54 -8.06 -9.62
C LEU A 163 15.95 -7.70 -10.09
N LYS A 164 16.29 -6.40 -10.10
CA LYS A 164 17.61 -5.91 -10.55
C LYS A 164 18.66 -6.04 -9.45
N THR A 165 18.32 -5.68 -8.21
CA THR A 165 19.27 -5.64 -7.09
C THR A 165 19.43 -6.99 -6.41
N LYS A 166 18.37 -7.82 -6.41
CA LYS A 166 18.32 -9.11 -5.70
C LYS A 166 18.71 -9.01 -4.21
N SER A 167 18.50 -7.83 -3.62
CA SER A 167 18.83 -7.55 -2.22
C SER A 167 17.69 -6.75 -1.58
N SER A 168 17.13 -7.30 -0.50
CA SER A 168 16.04 -6.68 0.26
C SER A 168 16.50 -5.38 0.92
N GLU A 169 17.76 -5.34 1.36
CA GLU A 169 18.36 -4.15 1.94
C GLU A 169 18.43 -3.01 0.92
N THR A 170 18.84 -3.32 -0.32
CA THR A 170 18.90 -2.32 -1.39
C THR A 170 17.51 -1.86 -1.82
N VAL A 171 16.51 -2.75 -1.86
CA VAL A 171 15.11 -2.38 -2.12
C VAL A 171 14.62 -1.39 -1.08
N PHE A 172 14.87 -1.65 0.19
CA PHE A 172 14.47 -0.77 1.28
C PHE A 172 15.19 0.59 1.22
N ALA A 173 16.50 0.58 0.96
CA ALA A 173 17.30 1.80 0.86
C ALA A 173 16.83 2.71 -0.29
N ILE A 174 16.70 2.15 -1.51
CA ILE A 174 16.25 2.91 -2.68
C ILE A 174 14.80 3.36 -2.48
N GLY A 175 13.93 2.47 -2.02
CA GLY A 175 12.52 2.79 -1.83
C GLY A 175 12.30 3.87 -0.78
N SER A 176 13.04 3.84 0.34
CA SER A 176 12.99 4.90 1.35
C SER A 176 13.55 6.21 0.81
N PHE A 177 14.69 6.16 0.11
CA PHE A 177 15.30 7.34 -0.52
C PHE A 177 14.36 8.04 -1.51
N LEU A 178 13.58 7.29 -2.29
CA LEU A 178 12.58 7.86 -3.20
C LEU A 178 11.34 8.38 -2.45
N THR A 179 10.95 7.71 -1.37
CA THR A 179 9.71 8.03 -0.64
C THR A 179 9.85 9.33 0.17
N PHE A 180 10.99 9.54 0.84
CA PHE A 180 11.15 10.72 1.70
C PHE A 180 10.97 12.05 0.95
N PRO A 181 11.65 12.33 -0.18
CA PRO A 181 11.44 13.56 -0.95
C PRO A 181 10.00 13.74 -1.42
N LEU A 182 9.35 12.66 -1.86
CA LEU A 182 7.97 12.70 -2.34
C LEU A 182 6.96 13.06 -1.24
N ILE A 183 7.19 12.60 -0.01
CA ILE A 183 6.36 12.97 1.13
C ILE A 183 6.47 14.48 1.42
N PHE A 184 7.67 15.06 1.34
CA PHE A 184 7.87 16.51 1.56
C PHE A 184 7.33 17.38 0.41
N MET A 185 7.29 16.85 -0.81
CA MET A 185 6.66 17.52 -1.96
C MET A 185 5.13 17.38 -1.96
N SER A 186 4.58 16.50 -1.12
CA SER A 186 3.13 16.30 -1.01
C SER A 186 2.49 17.39 -0.16
N THR A 187 1.38 17.94 -0.65
CA THR A 187 0.53 18.92 0.05
C THR A 187 -0.10 18.39 1.34
N SER A 188 0.14 17.11 1.69
CA SER A 188 -0.31 16.52 2.94
C SER A 188 0.42 17.05 4.19
N LEU A 189 1.66 17.55 4.06
CA LEU A 189 2.44 18.09 5.18
C LEU A 189 2.63 19.61 5.10
N THR A 190 2.55 20.18 3.90
CA THR A 190 2.59 21.63 3.65
C THR A 190 1.30 22.03 2.92
N PRO A 191 0.29 22.55 3.64
CA PRO A 191 -0.83 23.19 2.97
C PRO A 191 -0.28 24.36 2.15
N LEU A 192 -0.51 24.34 0.84
CA LEU A 192 -0.22 25.45 -0.08
C LEU A 192 -1.26 26.57 0.08
#